data_AF-A0A061R273-F1
#
_entry.id   AF-A0A061R273-F1
#
_cell.length_a   1.000
_cell.length_b   1.000
_cell.length_c   1.000
_cell.angle_alpha   90.00
_cell.angle_beta   90.00
_cell.angle_gamma   90.00
#
_symmetry.space_group_name_H-M   'P 1'
#
loop_
_entity.id
_entity.type
_entity.pdbx_description
1 polymer ?
#
loop_
_entity_poly.entity_id
_entity_poly.type
_entity_poly.pdbx_seq_one_letter_code
_entity_poly.pdbx_strand_id
1 'polypeptide(L)'
;MTDHLRPLPFCRGCNSKELLDELCKQLLKRSREFKPAALANIANAAATAGRCPLEVFETLELEVLKRGKRFEPKALATLCKAFAEGRAYHPSALDVLGRGIAKQVEKLVPFHAVCTVAWSFASLRHDSPGLFEGIWQATAIQATKKTARPSDLAAVLYALGVAGKLDHAKMEQIKPKIEEIGRQAGLFSVADLCSLFQVELLLNPENRQDLHSLPPVTLKKATRAWRKVSIAGSTASEEQVTICKLLRAMGLPVSLEHETEDGLFVVDIALHGENNFGKRVAFEVNGMQHYTRTRPHRELGAVVLRKKLLEDRGWVVIDLPLHAWAAVKDDRAQARKWLESKLSMAGIKPKR
;
A
#
# COMPACT_ATOMS: atom_id res chain seq x y z
N MET A 1 -23.64 19.22 25.27
CA MET A 1 -24.82 19.82 24.60
C MET A 1 -24.47 19.92 23.12
N THR A 2 -25.05 19.20 22.17
CA THR A 2 -26.33 18.49 22.12
C THR A 2 -26.13 17.08 21.55
N ASP A 3 -26.79 16.15 22.21
CA ASP A 3 -26.78 14.71 22.02
C ASP A 3 -28.07 14.36 21.28
N HIS A 4 -28.03 14.04 19.98
CA HIS A 4 -29.18 13.49 19.23
C HIS A 4 -28.74 12.72 17.99
N LEU A 5 -28.32 11.47 18.17
CA LEU A 5 -28.61 10.38 17.22
C LEU A 5 -28.83 9.11 18.03
N ARG A 6 -30.07 8.88 18.48
CA ARG A 6 -30.48 7.59 19.04
C ARG A 6 -30.35 6.52 17.95
N PRO A 7 -29.70 5.37 18.22
CA PRO A 7 -29.74 4.25 17.29
C PRO A 7 -31.16 3.71 17.20
N LEU A 8 -31.63 3.51 15.96
CA LEU A 8 -32.86 2.77 15.66
C LEU A 8 -32.80 1.36 16.28
N PRO A 9 -33.94 0.76 16.66
CA PRO A 9 -33.97 -0.53 17.33
C PRO A 9 -33.54 -1.63 16.36
N PHE A 10 -32.25 -1.96 16.36
CA PHE A 10 -31.72 -3.16 15.74
C PHE A 10 -32.36 -4.38 16.41
N CYS A 11 -32.78 -5.36 15.61
CA CYS A 11 -33.16 -6.70 16.08
C CYS A 11 -32.15 -7.20 17.12
N ARG A 12 -32.63 -7.48 18.34
CA ARG A 12 -31.82 -8.13 19.38
C ARG A 12 -31.37 -9.49 18.83
N GLY A 13 -30.08 -9.63 18.52
CA GLY A 13 -29.46 -10.93 18.25
C GLY A 13 -28.59 -11.07 16.99
N CYS A 14 -28.38 -10.05 16.17
CA CYS A 14 -27.44 -10.15 15.03
C CYS A 14 -26.28 -9.16 15.20
N ASN A 15 -25.09 -9.68 15.50
CA ASN A 15 -23.88 -8.86 15.51
C ASN A 15 -23.56 -8.45 14.07
N SER A 16 -23.14 -7.20 13.85
CA SER A 16 -22.75 -6.69 12.51
C SER A 16 -21.74 -7.61 11.79
N LYS A 17 -20.93 -8.32 12.56
CA LYS A 17 -19.99 -9.36 12.13
C LYS A 17 -20.67 -10.59 11.53
N GLU A 18 -21.66 -11.16 12.21
CA GLU A 18 -22.40 -12.35 11.76
C GLU A 18 -23.21 -12.05 10.50
N LEU A 19 -23.79 -10.85 10.41
CA LEU A 19 -24.50 -10.39 9.22
C LEU A 19 -23.58 -10.36 7.99
N LEU A 20 -22.36 -9.83 8.13
CA LEU A 20 -21.38 -9.80 7.02
C LEU A 20 -20.97 -11.20 6.59
N ASP A 21 -20.77 -12.12 7.54
CA ASP A 21 -20.42 -13.51 7.24
C ASP A 21 -21.57 -14.20 6.48
N GLU A 22 -22.82 -13.99 6.89
CA GLU A 22 -23.99 -14.53 6.21
C GLU A 22 -24.18 -13.93 4.82
N LEU A 23 -23.99 -12.62 4.66
CA LEU A 23 -24.04 -11.96 3.34
C LEU A 23 -22.98 -12.52 2.39
N CYS A 24 -21.76 -12.81 2.89
CA CYS A 24 -20.74 -13.49 2.10
C CYS A 24 -21.19 -14.89 1.67
N LYS A 25 -21.78 -15.69 2.57
CA LYS A 25 -22.32 -17.01 2.23
C LYS A 25 -23.43 -16.94 1.17
N GLN A 26 -24.33 -15.96 1.29
CA GLN A 26 -25.40 -15.75 0.30
C GLN A 26 -24.82 -15.32 -1.06
N LEU A 27 -23.82 -14.45 -1.06
CA LEU A 27 -23.11 -14.05 -2.28
C LEU A 27 -22.49 -15.27 -2.99
N LEU A 28 -21.82 -16.16 -2.25
CA LEU A 28 -21.23 -17.38 -2.81
C LEU A 28 -22.28 -18.30 -3.44
N LYS A 29 -23.45 -18.44 -2.80
CA LYS A 29 -24.52 -19.34 -3.27
C LYS A 29 -25.31 -18.78 -4.45
N ARG A 30 -25.55 -17.46 -4.47
CA ARG A 30 -26.56 -16.80 -5.32
C ARG A 30 -26.01 -15.57 -6.04
N SER A 31 -24.71 -15.53 -6.33
CA SER A 31 -24.00 -14.38 -6.93
C SER A 31 -24.75 -13.76 -8.12
N ARG A 32 -25.31 -14.58 -9.00
CA ARG A 32 -26.03 -14.17 -10.23
C ARG A 32 -27.29 -13.36 -9.96
N GLU A 33 -27.91 -13.53 -8.80
CA GLU A 33 -29.15 -12.86 -8.43
C GLU A 33 -28.90 -11.45 -7.86
N PHE A 34 -27.69 -11.20 -7.34
CA PHE A 34 -27.34 -9.89 -6.84
C PHE A 34 -27.13 -8.90 -8.00
N LYS A 35 -27.64 -7.67 -7.81
CA LYS A 35 -27.28 -6.54 -8.66
C LYS A 35 -25.77 -6.24 -8.54
N PRO A 36 -25.11 -5.75 -9.60
CA PRO A 36 -23.69 -5.37 -9.58
C PRO A 36 -23.27 -4.52 -8.36
N ALA A 37 -24.07 -3.50 -8.01
CA ALA A 37 -23.79 -2.64 -6.85
C ALA A 37 -23.87 -3.39 -5.50
N ALA A 38 -24.75 -4.37 -5.37
CA ALA A 38 -24.88 -5.16 -4.15
C ALA A 38 -23.66 -6.06 -3.92
N LEU A 39 -23.18 -6.71 -4.99
CA LEU A 39 -21.92 -7.50 -4.95
C LEU A 39 -20.75 -6.63 -4.49
N ALA A 40 -20.60 -5.46 -5.10
CA ALA A 40 -19.53 -4.52 -4.78
C ALA A 40 -19.57 -4.08 -3.32
N ASN A 41 -20.75 -3.73 -2.82
CA ASN A 41 -20.91 -3.24 -1.45
C ASN A 41 -20.67 -4.34 -0.40
N ILE A 42 -21.20 -5.56 -0.61
CA ILE A 42 -20.97 -6.69 0.29
C ILE A 42 -19.48 -7.00 0.36
N ALA A 43 -18.82 -7.12 -0.80
CA ALA A 43 -17.40 -7.40 -0.90
C ALA A 43 -16.57 -6.32 -0.18
N ASN A 44 -16.84 -5.05 -0.47
CA ASN A 44 -16.11 -3.93 0.12
C ASN A 44 -16.30 -3.87 1.65
N ALA A 45 -17.53 -4.06 2.14
CA ALA A 45 -17.81 -4.05 3.57
C ALA A 45 -17.09 -5.20 4.30
N ALA A 46 -17.19 -6.42 3.76
CA ALA A 46 -16.50 -7.58 4.34
C ALA A 46 -14.98 -7.44 4.27
N ALA A 47 -14.43 -6.89 3.18
CA ALA A 47 -13.00 -6.69 2.98
C ALA A 47 -12.45 -5.64 3.97
N THR A 48 -13.12 -4.50 4.07
CA THR A 48 -12.77 -3.42 5.03
C THR A 48 -12.83 -3.92 6.47
N ALA A 49 -13.78 -4.82 6.79
CA ALA A 49 -13.88 -5.44 8.11
C ALA A 49 -12.83 -6.54 8.37
N GLY A 50 -11.97 -6.87 7.39
CA GLY A 50 -10.98 -7.94 7.49
C GLY A 50 -11.59 -9.35 7.54
N ARG A 51 -12.83 -9.52 7.09
CA ARG A 51 -13.63 -10.75 7.23
C ARG A 51 -14.10 -11.36 5.92
N CYS A 52 -13.65 -10.83 4.78
CA CYS A 52 -14.03 -11.38 3.48
C CYS A 52 -13.25 -12.68 3.18
N PRO A 53 -13.94 -13.82 3.00
CA PRO A 53 -13.32 -15.07 2.55
C PRO A 53 -12.69 -14.91 1.15
N LEU A 54 -11.65 -15.69 0.83
CA LEU A 54 -10.98 -15.57 -0.48
C LEU A 54 -11.87 -16.06 -1.63
N GLU A 55 -12.74 -17.03 -1.33
CA GLU A 55 -13.73 -17.63 -2.24
C GLU A 55 -14.73 -16.58 -2.75
N VAL A 56 -14.98 -15.52 -1.96
CA VAL A 56 -15.82 -14.40 -2.39
C VAL A 56 -15.14 -13.66 -3.54
N PHE A 57 -13.83 -13.44 -3.50
CA PHE A 57 -13.09 -12.79 -4.58
C PHE A 57 -13.00 -13.65 -5.84
N GLU A 58 -12.88 -14.96 -5.70
CA GLU A 58 -12.98 -15.91 -6.84
C GLU A 58 -14.36 -15.83 -7.50
N THR A 59 -15.42 -15.82 -6.70
CA THR A 59 -16.79 -15.65 -7.20
C THR A 59 -16.97 -14.30 -7.89
N LEU A 60 -16.46 -13.22 -7.30
CA LEU A 60 -16.52 -11.88 -7.88
C LEU A 60 -15.72 -11.78 -9.18
N GLU A 61 -14.57 -12.43 -9.31
CA GLU A 61 -13.84 -12.51 -10.57
C GLU A 61 -14.73 -13.08 -11.68
N LEU A 62 -15.38 -14.23 -11.43
CA LEU A 62 -16.30 -14.83 -12.40
C LEU A 62 -17.44 -13.88 -12.79
N GLU A 63 -18.00 -13.15 -11.83
CA GLU A 63 -19.06 -12.18 -12.09
C GLU A 63 -18.56 -10.96 -12.88
N VAL A 64 -17.39 -10.41 -12.55
CA VAL A 64 -16.76 -9.31 -13.27
C VAL A 64 -16.45 -9.72 -14.71
N LEU A 65 -15.92 -10.92 -14.93
CA LEU A 65 -15.62 -11.43 -16.27
C LEU A 65 -16.89 -11.62 -17.12
N LYS A 66 -17.97 -12.15 -16.53
CA LYS A 66 -19.22 -12.43 -17.25
C LYS A 66 -20.04 -11.18 -17.55
N ARG A 67 -20.10 -10.24 -16.62
CA ARG A 67 -21.03 -9.09 -16.70
C ARG A 67 -20.40 -7.75 -16.37
N GLY A 68 -19.08 -7.62 -16.45
CA GLY A 68 -18.34 -6.37 -16.16
C GLY A 68 -18.88 -5.14 -16.88
N LYS A 69 -19.37 -5.28 -18.12
CA LYS A 69 -20.01 -4.18 -18.88
C LYS A 69 -21.31 -3.63 -18.26
N ARG A 70 -21.95 -4.38 -17.36
CA ARG A 70 -23.18 -3.96 -16.65
C ARG A 70 -22.89 -3.24 -15.33
N PHE A 71 -21.63 -3.13 -14.93
CA PHE A 71 -21.26 -2.40 -13.72
C PHE A 71 -21.13 -0.91 -14.03
N GLU A 72 -21.88 -0.10 -13.29
CA GLU A 72 -21.73 1.35 -13.29
C GLU A 72 -20.36 1.76 -12.71
N PRO A 73 -19.82 2.94 -13.08
CA PRO A 73 -18.52 3.43 -12.62
C PRO A 73 -18.29 3.31 -11.11
N LYS A 74 -19.30 3.70 -10.32
CA LYS A 74 -19.24 3.63 -8.85
C LYS A 74 -19.11 2.19 -8.36
N ALA A 75 -19.81 1.24 -8.96
CA ALA A 75 -19.72 -0.17 -8.59
C ALA A 75 -18.36 -0.77 -8.98
N LEU A 76 -17.80 -0.36 -10.14
CA LEU A 76 -16.43 -0.72 -10.53
C LEU A 76 -15.40 -0.22 -9.51
N ALA A 77 -15.47 1.05 -9.12
CA ALA A 77 -14.56 1.64 -8.14
C ALA A 77 -14.66 0.96 -6.77
N THR A 78 -15.88 0.67 -6.31
CA THR A 78 -16.10 -0.08 -5.06
C THR A 78 -15.53 -1.50 -5.12
N LEU A 79 -15.63 -2.20 -6.26
CA LEU A 79 -14.98 -3.49 -6.42
C LEU A 79 -13.46 -3.38 -6.39
N CYS A 80 -12.88 -2.38 -7.07
CA CYS A 80 -11.43 -2.15 -7.03
C CYS A 80 -10.95 -2.01 -5.58
N LYS A 81 -11.67 -1.20 -4.78
CA LYS A 81 -11.40 -1.07 -3.34
C LYS A 81 -11.52 -2.39 -2.61
N ALA A 82 -12.60 -3.15 -2.84
CA ALA A 82 -12.80 -4.43 -2.19
C ALA A 82 -11.65 -5.42 -2.44
N PHE A 83 -11.17 -5.54 -3.68
CA PHE A 83 -10.01 -6.38 -4.01
C PHE A 83 -8.74 -5.89 -3.30
N ALA A 84 -8.50 -4.57 -3.25
CA ALA A 84 -7.32 -4.01 -2.60
C ALA A 84 -7.33 -4.16 -1.07
N GLU A 85 -8.42 -3.80 -0.40
CA GLU A 85 -8.62 -3.99 1.05
C GLU A 85 -8.59 -5.48 1.43
N GLY A 86 -9.20 -6.31 0.58
CA GLY A 86 -9.16 -7.77 0.71
C GLY A 86 -7.79 -8.37 0.44
N ARG A 87 -6.83 -7.56 -0.07
CA ARG A 87 -5.50 -7.97 -0.52
C ARG A 87 -5.58 -9.15 -1.49
N ALA A 88 -6.63 -9.19 -2.30
CA ALA A 88 -6.96 -10.27 -3.21
C ALA A 88 -6.54 -9.87 -4.64
N TYR A 89 -5.50 -10.50 -5.14
CA TYR A 89 -4.98 -10.23 -6.49
C TYR A 89 -5.61 -11.20 -7.50
N HIS A 90 -6.53 -10.68 -8.31
CA HIS A 90 -7.17 -11.39 -9.42
C HIS A 90 -6.93 -10.61 -10.72
N PRO A 91 -5.87 -10.93 -11.49
CA PRO A 91 -5.42 -10.08 -12.59
C PRO A 91 -6.50 -9.92 -13.67
N SER A 92 -7.23 -10.99 -14.03
CA SER A 92 -8.26 -10.94 -15.07
C SER A 92 -9.45 -10.05 -14.67
N ALA A 93 -9.84 -10.09 -13.40
CA ALA A 93 -10.86 -9.19 -12.86
C ALA A 93 -10.37 -7.74 -12.88
N LEU A 94 -9.17 -7.48 -12.36
CA LEU A 94 -8.57 -6.14 -12.32
C LEU A 94 -8.42 -5.53 -13.73
N ASP A 95 -8.09 -6.36 -14.72
CA ASP A 95 -8.02 -5.98 -16.12
C ASP A 95 -9.37 -5.50 -16.69
N VAL A 96 -10.44 -6.22 -16.41
CA VAL A 96 -11.80 -5.83 -16.82
C VAL A 96 -12.25 -4.57 -16.09
N LEU A 97 -12.01 -4.48 -14.77
CA LEU A 97 -12.34 -3.30 -13.97
C LEU A 97 -11.57 -2.07 -14.47
N GLY A 98 -10.26 -2.22 -14.69
CA GLY A 98 -9.37 -1.14 -15.12
C GLY A 98 -9.74 -0.60 -16.49
N ARG A 99 -9.93 -1.48 -17.49
CA ARG A 99 -10.42 -1.09 -18.82
C ARG A 99 -11.82 -0.49 -18.77
N GLY A 100 -12.68 -1.00 -17.88
CA GLY A 100 -14.03 -0.48 -17.65
C GLY A 100 -14.03 0.93 -17.08
N ILE A 101 -13.10 1.25 -16.19
CA ILE A 101 -12.95 2.58 -15.59
C ILE A 101 -12.21 3.54 -16.53
N ALA A 102 -11.15 3.10 -17.21
CA ALA A 102 -10.34 3.93 -18.10
C ALA A 102 -11.17 4.63 -19.19
N LYS A 103 -12.28 4.03 -19.61
CA LYS A 103 -13.21 4.59 -20.61
C LYS A 103 -14.16 5.67 -20.08
N GLN A 104 -14.19 5.91 -18.77
CA GLN A 104 -15.20 6.73 -18.11
C GLN A 104 -14.73 7.26 -16.75
N VAL A 105 -13.44 7.60 -16.64
CA VAL A 105 -12.85 8.13 -15.39
C VAL A 105 -13.57 9.40 -14.95
N GLU A 106 -14.00 10.23 -15.89
CA GLU A 106 -14.74 11.47 -15.66
C GLU A 106 -16.11 11.26 -14.98
N LYS A 107 -16.68 10.06 -15.07
CA LYS A 107 -17.94 9.70 -14.39
C LYS A 107 -17.74 9.29 -12.93
N LEU A 108 -16.49 9.15 -12.46
CA LEU A 108 -16.18 8.86 -11.07
C LEU A 108 -16.30 10.13 -10.22
N VAL A 109 -17.52 10.40 -9.79
CA VAL A 109 -17.86 11.51 -8.90
C VAL A 109 -18.34 10.99 -7.53
N PRO A 110 -17.86 11.55 -6.40
CA PRO A 110 -16.85 12.62 -6.29
C PRO A 110 -15.43 12.13 -6.67
N PHE A 111 -14.50 13.06 -6.90
CA PHE A 111 -13.11 12.77 -7.29
C PHE A 111 -12.38 11.77 -6.37
N HIS A 112 -12.81 11.66 -5.11
CA HIS A 112 -12.37 10.61 -4.20
C HIS A 112 -12.42 9.19 -4.80
N ALA A 113 -13.41 8.90 -5.65
CA ALA A 113 -13.53 7.62 -6.32
C ALA A 113 -12.36 7.36 -7.28
N VAL A 114 -11.84 8.40 -7.95
CA VAL A 114 -10.63 8.31 -8.77
C VAL A 114 -9.42 7.96 -7.89
N CYS A 115 -9.29 8.62 -6.74
CA CYS A 115 -8.22 8.35 -5.77
C CYS A 115 -8.26 6.91 -5.26
N THR A 116 -9.47 6.42 -4.97
CA THR A 116 -9.71 5.04 -4.51
C THR A 116 -9.27 4.02 -5.57
N VAL A 117 -9.60 4.26 -6.84
CA VAL A 117 -9.16 3.40 -7.94
C VAL A 117 -7.64 3.44 -8.08
N ALA A 118 -7.03 4.63 -8.12
CA ALA A 118 -5.59 4.79 -8.20
C ALA A 118 -4.88 4.00 -7.08
N TRP A 119 -5.30 4.20 -5.83
CA TRP A 119 -4.76 3.49 -4.68
C TRP A 119 -4.94 1.98 -4.79
N SER A 120 -6.09 1.51 -5.26
CA SER A 120 -6.38 0.07 -5.37
C SER A 120 -5.43 -0.62 -6.33
N PHE A 121 -5.23 -0.05 -7.52
CA PHE A 121 -4.32 -0.60 -8.55
C PHE A 121 -2.85 -0.48 -8.14
N ALA A 122 -2.46 0.65 -7.53
CA ALA A 122 -1.12 0.84 -7.00
C ALA A 122 -0.79 -0.15 -5.86
N SER A 123 -1.72 -0.34 -4.92
CA SER A 123 -1.56 -1.25 -3.78
C SER A 123 -1.43 -2.70 -4.21
N LEU A 124 -2.22 -3.12 -5.21
CA LEU A 124 -2.16 -4.46 -5.78
C LEU A 124 -1.07 -4.62 -6.86
N ARG A 125 -0.35 -3.53 -7.19
CA ARG A 125 0.70 -3.49 -8.22
C ARG A 125 0.20 -4.06 -9.56
N HIS A 126 -0.99 -3.63 -9.95
CA HIS A 126 -1.59 -3.98 -11.24
C HIS A 126 -1.61 -2.73 -12.13
N ASP A 127 -1.07 -2.86 -13.34
CA ASP A 127 -1.20 -1.83 -14.37
C ASP A 127 -2.29 -2.26 -15.35
N SER A 128 -3.17 -1.33 -15.71
CA SER A 128 -4.24 -1.57 -16.67
C SER A 128 -4.15 -0.52 -17.79
N PRO A 129 -4.19 -0.93 -19.07
CA PRO A 129 -3.98 -0.01 -20.18
C PRO A 129 -4.87 1.23 -20.13
N GLY A 130 -4.25 2.40 -20.17
CA GLY A 130 -4.93 3.71 -20.18
C GLY A 130 -5.51 4.16 -18.83
N LEU A 131 -5.53 3.31 -17.80
CA LEU A 131 -6.14 3.66 -16.51
C LEU A 131 -5.42 4.80 -15.81
N PHE A 132 -4.11 4.68 -15.60
CA PHE A 132 -3.34 5.71 -14.90
C PHE A 132 -3.21 7.01 -15.68
N GLU A 133 -3.22 6.94 -17.01
CA GLU A 133 -3.29 8.14 -17.85
C GLU A 133 -4.62 8.88 -17.66
N GLY A 134 -5.75 8.17 -17.70
CA GLY A 134 -7.06 8.76 -17.41
C GLY A 134 -7.16 9.34 -15.99
N ILE A 135 -6.59 8.65 -14.99
CA ILE A 135 -6.49 9.14 -13.60
C ILE A 135 -5.66 10.44 -13.55
N TRP A 136 -4.55 10.50 -14.27
CA TRP A 136 -3.72 11.70 -14.33
C TRP A 136 -4.49 12.89 -14.93
N GLN A 137 -5.16 12.70 -16.07
CA GLN A 137 -5.95 13.75 -16.69
C GLN A 137 -7.06 14.28 -15.76
N ALA A 138 -7.77 13.38 -15.07
CA ALA A 138 -8.76 13.77 -14.07
C ALA A 138 -8.13 14.53 -12.88
N THR A 139 -6.92 14.15 -12.46
CA THR A 139 -6.17 14.81 -11.38
C THR A 139 -5.76 16.22 -11.79
N ALA A 140 -5.22 16.40 -12.99
CA ALA A 140 -4.85 17.69 -13.52
C ALA A 140 -6.04 18.66 -13.58
N ILE A 141 -7.20 18.18 -14.05
CA ILE A 141 -8.44 18.95 -14.04
C ILE A 141 -8.88 19.27 -12.61
N GLN A 142 -8.80 18.31 -11.69
CA GLN A 142 -9.21 18.54 -10.31
C GLN A 142 -8.35 19.59 -9.62
N ALA A 143 -7.05 19.63 -9.89
CA ALA A 143 -6.12 20.58 -9.28
C ALA A 143 -6.39 22.05 -9.67
N THR A 144 -7.07 22.31 -10.79
CA THR A 144 -7.49 23.67 -11.16
C THR A 144 -8.69 24.16 -10.36
N LYS A 145 -9.42 23.27 -9.69
CA LYS A 145 -10.64 23.63 -8.94
C LYS A 145 -10.30 24.17 -7.57
N LYS A 146 -11.04 25.19 -7.13
CA LYS A 146 -11.01 25.69 -5.74
C LYS A 146 -11.47 24.64 -4.73
N THR A 147 -12.33 23.71 -5.14
CA THR A 147 -12.88 22.62 -4.31
C THR A 147 -11.99 21.38 -4.26
N ALA A 148 -10.77 21.45 -4.81
CA ALA A 148 -9.82 20.35 -4.73
C ALA A 148 -9.51 20.02 -3.25
N ARG A 149 -9.81 18.79 -2.84
CA ARG A 149 -9.54 18.36 -1.46
C ARG A 149 -8.05 18.02 -1.31
N PRO A 150 -7.36 18.57 -0.30
CA PRO A 150 -5.94 18.31 -0.06
C PRO A 150 -5.61 16.81 0.03
N SER A 151 -6.40 16.05 0.77
CA SER A 151 -6.19 14.62 0.98
C SER A 151 -6.37 13.78 -0.28
N ASP A 152 -7.30 14.16 -1.17
CA ASP A 152 -7.46 13.48 -2.46
C ASP A 152 -6.23 13.70 -3.36
N LEU A 153 -5.70 14.93 -3.41
CA LEU A 153 -4.50 15.23 -4.19
C LEU A 153 -3.28 14.48 -3.64
N ALA A 154 -3.07 14.46 -2.33
CA ALA A 154 -1.99 13.71 -1.72
C ALA A 154 -2.11 12.20 -2.00
N ALA A 155 -3.31 11.64 -1.86
CA ALA A 155 -3.58 10.23 -2.09
C ALA A 155 -3.34 9.80 -3.54
N VAL A 156 -3.83 10.58 -4.52
CA VAL A 156 -3.66 10.23 -5.94
C VAL A 156 -2.22 10.39 -6.41
N LEU A 157 -1.49 11.42 -5.94
CA LEU A 157 -0.07 11.59 -6.24
C LEU A 157 0.76 10.44 -5.65
N TYR A 158 0.49 10.05 -4.40
CA TYR A 158 1.13 8.89 -3.79
C TYR A 158 0.86 7.61 -4.59
N ALA A 159 -0.40 7.35 -4.95
CA ALA A 159 -0.77 6.16 -5.73
C ALA A 159 -0.10 6.14 -7.11
N LEU A 160 -0.04 7.28 -7.81
CA LEU A 160 0.67 7.41 -9.09
C LEU A 160 2.18 7.17 -8.91
N GLY A 161 2.77 7.66 -7.82
CA GLY A 161 4.16 7.40 -7.45
C GLY A 161 4.42 5.90 -7.22
N VAL A 162 3.63 5.25 -6.36
CA VAL A 162 3.72 3.79 -6.10
C VAL A 162 3.58 2.98 -7.40
N ALA A 163 2.72 3.42 -8.32
CA ALA A 163 2.53 2.78 -9.61
C ALA A 163 3.64 3.07 -10.65
N GLY A 164 4.60 3.95 -10.33
CA GLY A 164 5.65 4.39 -11.26
C GLY A 164 5.11 5.21 -12.44
N LYS A 165 4.00 5.93 -12.25
CA LYS A 165 3.31 6.72 -13.29
C LYS A 165 3.41 8.24 -13.06
N LEU A 166 4.07 8.65 -11.99
CA LEU A 166 4.35 10.04 -11.66
C LEU A 166 5.80 10.39 -12.04
N ASP A 167 6.00 11.56 -12.64
CA ASP A 167 7.30 12.09 -13.07
C ASP A 167 7.40 13.59 -12.69
N HIS A 168 8.58 14.19 -12.91
CA HIS A 168 8.80 15.60 -12.61
C HIS A 168 7.90 16.54 -13.41
N ALA A 169 7.60 16.25 -14.69
CA ALA A 169 6.77 17.12 -15.51
C ALA A 169 5.32 17.18 -14.97
N LYS A 170 4.79 16.03 -14.57
CA LYS A 170 3.51 15.93 -13.86
C LYS A 170 3.54 16.68 -12.54
N MET A 171 4.59 16.51 -11.74
CA MET A 171 4.72 17.25 -10.48
C MET A 171 4.75 18.75 -10.68
N GLU A 172 5.53 19.27 -11.64
CA GLU A 172 5.60 20.69 -11.93
C GLU A 172 4.24 21.27 -12.34
N GLN A 173 3.40 20.50 -13.07
CA GLN A 173 2.05 20.92 -13.42
C GLN A 173 1.15 21.14 -12.19
N ILE A 174 1.30 20.33 -11.13
CA ILE A 174 0.43 20.34 -9.94
C ILE A 174 1.05 21.15 -8.79
N LYS A 175 2.35 21.44 -8.86
CA LYS A 175 3.12 22.19 -7.86
C LYS A 175 2.46 23.49 -7.41
N PRO A 176 1.90 24.35 -8.30
CA PRO A 176 1.22 25.58 -7.86
C PRO A 176 0.04 25.31 -6.92
N LYS A 177 -0.73 24.24 -7.18
CA LYS A 177 -1.88 23.88 -6.32
C LYS A 177 -1.42 23.33 -4.97
N ILE A 178 -0.36 22.52 -4.95
CA ILE A 178 0.24 22.03 -3.71
C ILE A 178 0.81 23.19 -2.89
N GLU A 179 1.36 24.21 -3.54
CA GLU A 179 1.87 25.41 -2.86
C GLU A 179 0.73 26.24 -2.27
N GLU A 180 -0.34 26.48 -3.04
CA GLU A 180 -1.55 27.19 -2.59
C GLU A 180 -2.12 26.56 -1.32
N ILE A 181 -2.32 25.23 -1.33
CA ILE A 181 -2.83 24.48 -0.18
C ILE A 181 -1.80 24.48 0.95
N GLY A 182 -0.53 24.26 0.62
CA GLY A 182 0.57 24.12 1.57
C GLY A 182 0.87 25.39 2.37
N ARG A 183 0.54 26.58 1.86
CA ARG A 183 0.65 27.84 2.62
C ARG A 183 -0.35 27.91 3.77
N GLN A 184 -1.52 27.29 3.63
CA GLN A 184 -2.55 27.28 4.66
C GLN A 184 -2.22 26.23 5.73
N ALA A 185 -2.31 26.62 7.01
CA ALA A 185 -2.04 25.72 8.11
C ALA A 185 -3.19 24.69 8.26
N GLY A 186 -2.83 23.42 8.50
CA GLY A 186 -3.80 22.37 8.84
C GLY A 186 -4.58 21.75 7.67
N LEU A 187 -4.43 22.24 6.43
CA LEU A 187 -5.14 21.66 5.28
C LEU A 187 -4.62 20.27 4.87
N PHE A 188 -3.30 20.07 4.93
CA PHE A 188 -2.73 18.74 4.83
C PHE A 188 -2.61 18.13 6.23
N SER A 189 -3.16 16.93 6.39
CA SER A 189 -2.94 16.11 7.58
C SER A 189 -1.50 15.59 7.63
N VAL A 190 -1.11 15.00 8.77
CA VAL A 190 0.19 14.32 8.90
C VAL A 190 0.31 13.18 7.88
N ALA A 191 -0.75 12.42 7.64
CA ALA A 191 -0.76 11.32 6.67
C ALA A 191 -0.58 11.82 5.23
N ASP A 192 -1.25 12.94 4.87
CA ASP A 192 -1.09 13.57 3.55
C ASP A 192 0.35 14.03 3.35
N LEU A 193 0.92 14.68 4.36
CA LEU A 193 2.30 15.16 4.36
C LEU A 193 3.32 14.01 4.23
N CYS A 194 3.12 12.90 4.94
CA CYS A 194 3.97 11.70 4.79
C CYS A 194 3.85 11.07 3.39
N SER A 195 2.65 11.09 2.81
CA SER A 195 2.40 10.56 1.45
C SER A 195 3.12 11.42 0.41
N LEU A 196 3.00 12.76 0.51
CA LEU A 196 3.72 13.70 -0.34
C LEU A 196 5.23 13.61 -0.15
N PHE A 197 5.73 13.42 1.08
CA PHE A 197 7.17 13.25 1.29
C PHE A 197 7.71 11.99 0.62
N GLN A 198 6.98 10.87 0.66
CA GLN A 198 7.39 9.67 -0.07
C GLN A 198 7.43 9.90 -1.59
N VAL A 199 6.51 10.70 -2.14
CA VAL A 199 6.57 11.15 -3.55
C VAL A 199 7.84 11.96 -3.83
N GLU A 200 8.20 12.88 -2.93
CA GLU A 200 9.45 13.64 -3.03
C GLU A 200 10.66 12.70 -3.09
N LEU A 201 10.74 11.73 -2.17
CA LEU A 201 11.86 10.80 -2.12
C LEU A 201 11.92 9.89 -3.36
N LEU A 202 10.77 9.53 -3.93
CA LEU A 202 10.69 8.70 -5.11
C LEU A 202 11.22 9.41 -6.37
N LEU A 203 10.92 10.70 -6.50
CA LEU A 203 11.35 11.49 -7.66
C LEU A 203 12.80 11.94 -7.58
N ASN A 204 13.39 11.92 -6.39
CA ASN A 204 14.77 12.35 -6.16
C ASN A 204 15.61 11.20 -5.57
N PRO A 205 15.79 10.08 -6.29
CA PRO A 205 16.41 8.86 -5.76
C PRO A 205 17.91 9.04 -5.47
N GLU A 206 18.64 9.75 -6.32
CA GLU A 206 20.10 9.86 -6.25
C GLU A 206 20.58 10.98 -5.32
N ASN A 207 19.73 11.98 -5.04
CA ASN A 207 20.15 13.20 -4.39
C ASN A 207 19.41 13.44 -3.06
N ARG A 208 20.03 12.98 -1.96
CA ARG A 208 19.50 13.17 -0.60
C ARG A 208 19.47 14.64 -0.17
N GLN A 209 20.19 15.53 -0.87
CA GLN A 209 20.38 16.93 -0.47
C GLN A 209 19.54 17.90 -1.31
N ASP A 210 19.15 17.53 -2.53
CA ASP A 210 18.43 18.41 -3.47
C ASP A 210 16.98 17.97 -3.71
N LEU A 211 16.20 17.96 -2.64
CA LEU A 211 14.75 17.72 -2.70
C LEU A 211 14.06 19.02 -3.19
N HIS A 212 13.46 18.98 -4.39
CA HIS A 212 12.94 20.16 -5.08
C HIS A 212 11.59 19.95 -5.78
N SER A 213 11.01 18.74 -5.74
CA SER A 213 9.75 18.44 -6.46
C SER A 213 8.53 19.07 -5.78
N LEU A 214 8.50 19.08 -4.44
CA LEU A 214 7.51 19.76 -3.63
C LEU A 214 7.87 21.24 -3.42
N PRO A 215 6.87 22.13 -3.26
CA PRO A 215 7.12 23.51 -2.86
C PRO A 215 7.85 23.60 -1.50
N PRO A 216 8.79 24.55 -1.29
CA PRO A 216 9.65 24.58 -0.10
C PRO A 216 8.90 24.54 1.24
N VAL A 217 7.78 25.27 1.35
CA VAL A 217 6.95 25.29 2.56
C VAL A 217 6.34 23.91 2.83
N THR A 218 5.82 23.26 1.79
CA THR A 218 5.22 21.92 1.87
C THR A 218 6.29 20.88 2.17
N LEU A 219 7.44 20.94 1.49
CA LEU A 219 8.59 20.05 1.71
C LEU A 219 9.06 20.10 3.16
N LYS A 220 9.23 21.29 3.74
CA LYS A 220 9.62 21.44 5.15
C LYS A 220 8.61 20.81 6.11
N LYS A 221 7.30 21.02 5.86
CA LYS A 221 6.22 20.42 6.65
C LYS A 221 6.21 18.89 6.50
N ALA A 222 6.36 18.40 5.28
CA ALA A 222 6.36 16.99 4.91
C ALA A 222 7.54 16.23 5.52
N THR A 223 8.75 16.81 5.44
CA THR A 223 9.98 16.27 6.08
C THR A 223 9.80 16.12 7.59
N ARG A 224 9.26 17.16 8.25
CA ARG A 224 9.02 17.14 9.70
C ARG A 224 7.96 16.10 10.10
N ALA A 225 6.87 16.03 9.34
CA ALA A 225 5.82 15.04 9.56
C ALA A 225 6.36 13.62 9.40
N TRP A 226 7.14 13.38 8.33
CA TRP A 226 7.77 12.10 8.07
C TRP A 226 8.72 11.69 9.19
N ARG A 227 9.68 12.53 9.58
CA ARG A 227 10.62 12.22 10.67
C ARG A 227 9.89 11.89 11.98
N LYS A 228 8.84 12.64 12.29
CA LYS A 228 8.03 12.38 13.48
C LYS A 228 7.37 11.00 13.45
N VAL A 229 6.91 10.53 12.29
CA VAL A 229 6.19 9.25 12.17
C VAL A 229 7.14 8.07 11.95
N SER A 230 8.14 8.22 11.11
CA SER A 230 9.09 7.15 10.73
C SER A 230 10.07 6.79 11.84
N ILE A 231 10.39 7.73 12.73
CA ILE A 231 11.30 7.52 13.88
C ILE A 231 10.52 7.37 15.20
N ALA A 232 9.19 7.55 15.20
CA ALA A 232 8.38 7.18 16.35
C ALA A 232 8.44 5.66 16.52
N GLY A 233 9.36 5.20 17.37
CA GLY A 233 9.74 3.80 17.49
C GLY A 233 8.53 2.89 17.72
N SER A 234 8.48 1.80 16.96
CA SER A 234 7.91 0.55 17.47
C SER A 234 8.97 -0.14 18.32
N THR A 235 8.56 -0.99 19.25
CA THR A 235 9.48 -1.92 19.91
C THR A 235 9.63 -3.16 19.02
N ALA A 236 10.86 -3.68 18.92
CA ALA A 236 11.12 -4.88 18.13
C ALA A 236 10.22 -6.04 18.55
N SER A 237 9.58 -6.67 17.57
CA SER A 237 8.78 -7.89 17.75
C SER A 237 9.65 -9.08 18.18
N GLU A 238 9.00 -10.08 18.81
CA GLU A 238 9.67 -11.32 19.21
C GLU A 238 10.31 -12.04 18.01
N GLU A 239 9.66 -12.00 16.85
CA GLU A 239 10.18 -12.57 15.61
C GLU A 239 11.44 -11.84 15.13
N GLN A 240 11.44 -10.50 15.14
CA GLN A 240 12.63 -9.71 14.79
C GLN A 240 13.81 -10.05 15.72
N VAL A 241 13.56 -10.13 17.03
CA VAL A 241 14.58 -10.51 18.02
C VAL A 241 15.12 -11.92 17.75
N THR A 242 14.24 -12.87 17.47
CA THR A 242 14.62 -14.28 17.22
C THR A 242 15.45 -14.42 15.96
N ILE A 243 15.02 -13.83 14.85
CA ILE A 243 15.74 -13.84 13.58
C ILE A 243 17.11 -13.16 13.75
N CYS A 244 17.17 -12.01 14.44
CA CYS A 244 18.41 -11.29 14.69
C CYS A 244 19.41 -12.14 15.52
N LYS A 245 18.94 -12.84 16.56
CA LYS A 245 19.79 -13.78 17.33
C LYS A 245 20.33 -14.91 16.46
N LEU A 246 19.52 -15.45 15.55
CA LEU A 246 19.96 -16.51 14.64
C LEU A 246 21.00 -16.01 13.63
N LEU A 247 20.80 -14.83 13.04
CA LEU A 247 21.78 -14.18 12.17
C LEU A 247 23.12 -13.94 12.90
N ARG A 248 23.10 -13.49 14.16
CA ARG A 248 24.31 -13.37 14.99
C ARG A 248 25.00 -14.70 15.23
N ALA A 249 24.23 -15.77 15.51
CA ALA A 249 24.77 -17.12 15.65
C ALA A 249 25.34 -17.69 14.33
N MET A 250 24.99 -17.10 13.18
CA MET A 250 25.60 -17.37 11.88
C MET A 250 26.86 -16.53 11.62
N GLY A 251 27.34 -15.75 12.60
CA GLY A 251 28.55 -14.91 12.48
C GLY A 251 28.32 -13.56 11.80
N LEU A 252 27.06 -13.14 11.63
CA LEU A 252 26.73 -11.86 10.99
C LEU A 252 26.63 -10.73 12.04
N PRO A 253 27.36 -9.61 11.87
CA PRO A 253 27.29 -8.47 12.76
C PRO A 253 26.01 -7.66 12.49
N VAL A 254 24.91 -8.04 13.13
CA VAL A 254 23.60 -7.39 12.95
C VAL A 254 23.12 -6.63 14.19
N SER A 255 22.36 -5.55 13.97
CA SER A 255 21.61 -4.83 15.01
C SER A 255 20.12 -4.77 14.68
N LEU A 256 19.28 -4.72 15.71
CA LEU A 256 17.86 -4.42 15.57
C LEU A 256 17.62 -2.92 15.38
N GLU A 257 16.50 -2.58 14.76
CA GLU A 257 15.90 -1.23 14.75
C GLU A 257 16.92 -0.12 14.45
N HIS A 258 17.61 -0.27 13.32
CA HIS A 258 18.67 0.64 12.93
C HIS A 258 18.11 1.83 12.17
N GLU A 259 18.32 3.03 12.70
CA GLU A 259 18.04 4.27 11.98
C GLU A 259 19.04 4.47 10.83
N THR A 260 18.55 4.75 9.63
CA THR A 260 19.39 5.04 8.46
C THR A 260 20.16 6.34 8.65
N GLU A 261 21.30 6.50 7.97
CA GLU A 261 22.23 7.61 8.21
C GLU A 261 21.65 8.99 7.81
N ASP A 262 20.60 9.01 6.99
CA ASP A 262 19.87 10.23 6.64
C ASP A 262 18.71 10.56 7.62
N GLY A 263 18.48 9.69 8.62
CA GLY A 263 17.42 9.83 9.62
C GLY A 263 16.03 9.81 8.99
N LEU A 264 15.82 8.99 7.95
CA LEU A 264 14.53 8.89 7.25
C LEU A 264 13.83 7.55 7.46
N PHE A 265 14.55 6.49 7.81
CA PHE A 265 13.96 5.18 8.01
C PHE A 265 14.57 4.51 9.24
N VAL A 266 13.78 3.66 9.89
CA VAL A 266 14.29 2.64 10.81
C VAL A 266 14.07 1.30 10.13
N VAL A 267 15.14 0.52 9.95
CA VAL A 267 15.08 -0.83 9.37
C VAL A 267 15.07 -1.87 10.49
N ASP A 268 14.33 -2.95 10.30
CA ASP A 268 14.11 -3.94 11.37
C ASP A 268 15.40 -4.60 11.85
N ILE A 269 16.26 -5.02 10.92
CA ILE A 269 17.58 -5.56 11.21
C ILE A 269 18.56 -5.01 10.18
N ALA A 270 19.65 -4.39 10.62
CA ALA A 270 20.75 -3.96 9.75
C ALA A 270 21.96 -4.89 9.89
N LEU A 271 22.58 -5.22 8.75
CA LEU A 271 23.88 -5.89 8.70
C LEU A 271 25.00 -4.84 8.59
N HIS A 272 25.99 -4.96 9.46
CA HIS A 272 27.14 -4.06 9.53
C HIS A 272 28.39 -4.68 8.88
N GLY A 273 29.42 -3.86 8.66
CA GLY A 273 30.78 -4.31 8.37
C GLY A 273 31.24 -4.29 6.91
N GLU A 274 32.55 -4.14 6.74
CA GLU A 274 33.24 -3.91 5.46
C GLU A 274 33.21 -5.12 4.50
N ASN A 275 33.06 -6.33 5.04
CA ASN A 275 33.14 -7.59 4.29
C ASN A 275 31.93 -7.88 3.39
N ASN A 276 30.90 -7.02 3.40
CA ASN A 276 29.71 -7.15 2.53
C ASN A 276 29.92 -6.52 1.16
N PHE A 277 31.14 -6.49 0.64
CA PHE A 277 31.50 -5.78 -0.59
C PHE A 277 31.10 -4.29 -0.56
N GLY A 278 31.12 -3.66 0.61
CA GLY A 278 30.67 -2.27 0.80
C GLY A 278 29.15 -2.05 0.77
N LYS A 279 28.34 -3.11 0.77
CA LYS A 279 26.87 -3.01 0.72
C LYS A 279 26.25 -2.88 2.11
N ARG A 280 25.33 -1.93 2.28
CA ARG A 280 24.45 -1.84 3.46
C ARG A 280 23.28 -2.79 3.25
N VAL A 281 22.95 -3.62 4.23
CA VAL A 281 21.88 -4.62 4.07
C VAL A 281 20.84 -4.42 5.15
N ALA A 282 19.59 -4.27 4.74
CA ALA A 282 18.43 -4.19 5.60
C ALA A 282 17.62 -5.48 5.45
N PHE A 283 17.35 -6.16 6.55
CA PHE A 283 16.34 -7.22 6.57
C PHE A 283 15.03 -6.61 7.05
N GLU A 284 13.95 -6.80 6.28
CA GLU A 284 12.60 -6.33 6.60
C GLU A 284 11.75 -7.55 6.99
N VAL A 285 11.31 -7.62 8.24
CA VAL A 285 10.58 -8.76 8.83
C VAL A 285 9.08 -8.50 8.70
N ASN A 286 8.51 -8.96 7.59
CA ASN A 286 7.18 -8.56 7.17
C ASN A 286 6.11 -9.60 7.54
N GLY A 287 5.08 -9.14 8.26
CA GLY A 287 3.85 -9.90 8.53
C GLY A 287 2.92 -10.01 7.31
N MET A 288 1.90 -10.87 7.40
CA MET A 288 0.98 -11.13 6.28
C MET A 288 0.28 -9.89 5.74
N GLN A 289 0.07 -8.84 6.54
CA GLN A 289 -0.52 -7.56 6.13
C GLN A 289 0.23 -6.86 4.99
N HIS A 290 1.51 -7.17 4.80
CA HIS A 290 2.39 -6.61 3.75
C HIS A 290 2.25 -7.32 2.40
N TYR A 291 1.46 -8.40 2.33
CA TYR A 291 1.32 -9.24 1.14
C TYR A 291 -0.14 -9.40 0.71
N THR A 292 -0.32 -9.80 -0.54
CA THR A 292 -1.61 -10.33 -1.02
C THR A 292 -1.99 -11.58 -0.22
N ARG A 293 -3.27 -11.71 0.13
CA ARG A 293 -3.82 -12.94 0.71
C ARG A 293 -3.94 -14.06 -0.33
N THR A 294 -4.11 -13.71 -1.61
CA THR A 294 -4.04 -14.69 -2.69
C THR A 294 -2.60 -15.11 -2.95
N ARG A 295 -2.40 -16.38 -3.30
CA ARG A 295 -1.10 -16.91 -3.71
C ARG A 295 -0.65 -16.25 -5.03
N PRO A 296 0.66 -16.00 -5.21
CA PRO A 296 1.79 -16.45 -4.38
C PRO A 296 2.19 -15.50 -3.24
N HIS A 297 1.27 -14.73 -2.65
CA HIS A 297 1.55 -13.75 -1.58
C HIS A 297 2.55 -12.67 -2.01
N ARG A 298 2.16 -11.88 -3.00
CA ARG A 298 2.98 -10.80 -3.56
C ARG A 298 3.04 -9.64 -2.58
N GLU A 299 4.20 -8.99 -2.47
CA GLU A 299 4.34 -7.72 -1.76
C GLU A 299 3.38 -6.66 -2.32
N LEU A 300 2.71 -5.93 -1.42
CA LEU A 300 1.85 -4.80 -1.78
C LEU A 300 2.66 -3.57 -2.19
N GLY A 301 2.01 -2.63 -2.88
CA GLY A 301 2.64 -1.43 -3.44
C GLY A 301 3.44 -0.61 -2.41
N ALA A 302 2.92 -0.44 -1.19
CA ALA A 302 3.61 0.31 -0.13
C ALA A 302 4.93 -0.35 0.31
N VAL A 303 4.98 -1.70 0.33
CA VAL A 303 6.18 -2.47 0.69
C VAL A 303 7.25 -2.30 -0.38
N VAL A 304 6.83 -2.39 -1.65
CA VAL A 304 7.73 -2.21 -2.79
C VAL A 304 8.23 -0.78 -2.89
N LEU A 305 7.38 0.20 -2.60
CA LEU A 305 7.82 1.59 -2.51
C LEU A 305 8.87 1.74 -1.41
N ARG A 306 8.61 1.27 -0.19
CA ARG A 306 9.58 1.35 0.91
C ARG A 306 10.91 0.70 0.54
N LYS A 307 10.86 -0.50 -0.03
CA LYS A 307 12.03 -1.22 -0.53
C LYS A 307 12.81 -0.39 -1.54
N LYS A 308 12.13 0.17 -2.55
CA LYS A 308 12.74 1.04 -3.54
C LYS A 308 13.41 2.27 -2.89
N LEU A 309 12.74 2.92 -1.95
CA LEU A 309 13.29 4.11 -1.29
C LEU A 309 14.57 3.80 -0.49
N LEU A 310 14.67 2.62 0.12
CA LEU A 310 15.90 2.13 0.77
C LEU A 310 16.97 1.76 -0.27
N GLU A 311 16.59 1.11 -1.36
CA GLU A 311 17.51 0.72 -2.45
C GLU A 311 18.11 1.92 -3.16
N ASP A 312 17.32 2.95 -3.44
CA ASP A 312 17.79 4.25 -3.98
C ASP A 312 18.77 4.94 -3.01
N ARG A 313 18.74 4.56 -1.72
CA ARG A 313 19.68 5.00 -0.68
C ARG A 313 20.89 4.07 -0.52
N GLY A 314 21.11 3.13 -1.43
CA GLY A 314 22.25 2.22 -1.41
C GLY A 314 22.12 1.04 -0.45
N TRP A 315 20.91 0.77 0.05
CA TRP A 315 20.64 -0.45 0.80
C TRP A 315 20.30 -1.61 -0.12
N VAL A 316 20.75 -2.80 0.22
CA VAL A 316 20.19 -4.06 -0.28
C VAL A 316 19.11 -4.50 0.70
N VAL A 317 17.87 -4.63 0.23
CA VAL A 317 16.74 -5.00 1.10
C VAL A 317 16.40 -6.47 0.92
N ILE A 318 16.49 -7.23 2.02
CA ILE A 318 16.13 -8.65 2.10
C ILE A 318 14.80 -8.77 2.83
N ASP A 319 13.76 -9.15 2.09
CA ASP A 319 12.44 -9.43 2.66
C ASP A 319 12.41 -10.80 3.36
N LEU A 320 11.99 -10.79 4.62
CA LEU A 320 11.84 -11.95 5.50
C LEU A 320 10.34 -12.15 5.85
N PRO A 321 9.58 -12.84 4.99
CA PRO A 321 8.16 -13.06 5.19
C PRO A 321 7.89 -13.95 6.41
N LEU A 322 7.12 -13.45 7.39
CA LEU A 322 6.78 -14.20 8.60
C LEU A 322 5.96 -15.46 8.31
N HIS A 323 5.19 -15.49 7.23
CA HIS A 323 4.45 -16.69 6.82
C HIS A 323 5.36 -17.81 6.32
N ALA A 324 6.49 -17.48 5.70
CA ALA A 324 7.51 -18.46 5.32
C ALA A 324 8.36 -18.86 6.53
N TRP A 325 8.71 -17.89 7.38
CA TRP A 325 9.39 -18.13 8.65
C TRP A 325 8.62 -19.10 9.54
N ALA A 326 7.29 -18.94 9.65
CA ALA A 326 6.43 -19.81 10.45
C ALA A 326 6.52 -21.29 10.08
N ALA A 327 6.88 -21.62 8.83
CA ALA A 327 7.04 -23.00 8.38
C ALA A 327 8.36 -23.66 8.82
N VAL A 328 9.35 -22.86 9.25
CA VAL A 328 10.71 -23.33 9.56
C VAL A 328 11.20 -22.96 10.96
N LYS A 329 10.51 -22.05 11.67
CA LYS A 329 10.99 -21.43 12.91
C LYS A 329 11.25 -22.41 14.06
N ASP A 330 10.57 -23.55 14.09
CA ASP A 330 10.66 -24.52 15.18
C ASP A 330 11.82 -25.53 14.99
N ASP A 331 12.43 -25.58 13.80
CA ASP A 331 13.62 -26.37 13.50
C ASP A 331 14.80 -25.43 13.18
N ARG A 332 15.76 -25.37 14.10
CA ARG A 332 16.93 -24.49 13.98
C ARG A 332 17.74 -24.72 12.71
N ALA A 333 17.85 -25.96 12.23
CA ALA A 333 18.60 -26.27 11.02
C ALA A 333 17.85 -25.79 9.76
N GLN A 334 16.53 -25.97 9.73
CA GLN A 334 15.69 -25.47 8.64
C GLN A 334 15.62 -23.95 8.62
N ALA A 335 15.44 -23.30 9.77
CA ALA A 335 15.47 -21.85 9.92
C ALA A 335 16.80 -21.26 9.44
N ARG A 336 17.93 -21.88 9.81
CA ARG A 336 19.26 -21.48 9.33
C ARG A 336 19.37 -21.61 7.82
N LYS A 337 19.00 -22.76 7.25
CA LYS A 337 19.04 -23.01 5.79
C LYS A 337 18.17 -22.01 5.02
N TRP A 338 17.01 -21.64 5.57
CA TRP A 338 16.13 -20.64 5.00
C TRP A 338 16.78 -19.25 4.97
N LEU A 339 17.41 -18.81 6.07
CA LEU A 339 18.16 -17.55 6.11
C LEU A 339 19.37 -17.57 5.18
N GLU A 340 20.12 -18.67 5.11
CA GLU A 340 21.23 -18.84 4.16
C GLU A 340 20.77 -18.69 2.71
N SER A 341 19.60 -19.24 2.36
CA SER A 341 19.00 -19.04 1.05
C SER A 341 18.69 -17.57 0.77
N LYS A 342 18.09 -16.86 1.74
CA LYS A 342 17.80 -15.41 1.64
C LYS A 342 19.06 -14.56 1.45
N LEU A 343 20.11 -14.86 2.22
CA LEU A 343 21.41 -14.20 2.10
C LEU A 343 22.07 -14.49 0.75
N SER A 344 22.04 -15.74 0.30
CA SER A 344 22.61 -16.14 -0.99
C SER A 344 21.91 -15.48 -2.17
N MET A 345 20.58 -15.34 -2.13
CA MET A 345 19.82 -14.61 -3.15
C MET A 345 20.23 -13.12 -3.23
N ALA A 346 20.68 -12.54 -2.12
CA ALA A 346 21.21 -11.19 -2.06
C ALA A 346 22.73 -11.10 -2.33
N GLY A 347 23.39 -12.22 -2.66
CA GLY A 347 24.83 -12.29 -2.89
C GLY A 347 25.68 -12.15 -1.63
N ILE A 348 25.11 -12.38 -0.44
CA ILE A 348 25.79 -12.30 0.85
C ILE A 348 26.22 -13.71 1.27
N LYS A 349 27.51 -13.88 1.60
CA LYS A 349 28.05 -15.14 2.12
C LYS A 349 28.47 -14.96 3.59
N PRO A 350 27.88 -15.69 4.55
CA PRO A 350 28.36 -15.72 5.92
C PRO A 350 29.83 -16.17 5.96
N LYS A 351 30.62 -15.62 6.89
CA LYS A 351 31.94 -16.20 7.19
C LYS A 351 31.74 -17.61 7.75
N ARG A 352 32.48 -18.58 7.19
CA ARG A 352 32.44 -19.99 7.62
C ARG A 352 32.92 -20.15 9.04
#